data_AF-A0A7Y2FN91-F1
#
_entry.id   AF-A0A7Y2FN91-F1
#
_cell.length_a   1.000
_cell.length_b   1.000
_cell.length_c   1.000
_cell.angle_alpha   90.00
_cell.angle_beta   90.00
_cell.angle_gamma   90.00
#
_symmetry.space_group_name_H-M   'P 1'
#
loop_
_entity.id
_entity.type
_entity.pdbx_description
1 polymer ?
#
loop_
_entity_poly.entity_id
_entity_poly.type
_entity_poly.pdbx_seq_one_letter_code
_entity_poly.pdbx_strand_id
1 'polypeptide(L)'
;GQTLTGGQDPSRDRLEGLESLKFTTAEQPFWGSGILWEEAIDLSEWTTMYEGFKSSDASFERIDLTVQSATTLPNVPPPEANGFTLDVRSYGYSNDGEWHFLEIPLQDFIDRGWDPANARSPFIIGGPTLQSGHTLLIDNLYFTKD
;
A
#
# COMPACT_ATOMS: atom_id res chain seq x y z
N GLY A 1 -6.86 10.24 30.10
CA GLY A 1 -5.87 10.37 29.02
C GLY A 1 -6.62 10.47 27.72
N GLN A 2 -6.20 11.34 26.80
CA GLN A 2 -6.74 11.30 25.44
C GLN A 2 -6.27 10.00 24.80
N THR A 3 -7.22 9.16 24.38
CA THR A 3 -6.93 8.03 23.49
C THR A 3 -6.49 8.62 22.16
N LEU A 4 -5.24 8.39 21.76
CA LEU A 4 -4.81 8.65 20.39
C LEU A 4 -5.58 7.69 19.48
N THR A 5 -6.59 8.20 18.80
CA THR A 5 -7.15 7.54 17.61
C THR A 5 -6.14 7.73 16.50
N GLY A 6 -5.74 6.65 15.82
CA GLY A 6 -4.89 6.75 14.63
C GLY A 6 -5.49 7.70 13.59
N GLY A 7 -4.68 8.19 12.67
CA GLY A 7 -5.06 9.26 11.76
C GLY A 7 -4.28 9.25 10.46
N GLN A 8 -4.82 9.99 9.49
CA GLN A 8 -4.19 10.28 8.21
C GLN A 8 -4.20 11.80 8.02
N ASP A 9 -3.03 12.40 7.90
CA ASP A 9 -2.85 13.84 7.81
C ASP A 9 -1.83 14.16 6.69
N PRO A 10 -1.90 15.34 6.05
CA PRO A 10 -0.83 15.78 5.16
C PRO A 10 0.47 16.08 5.95
N SER A 11 1.61 15.81 5.33
CA SER A 11 2.94 16.13 5.85
C SER A 11 3.73 16.98 4.85
N ARG A 12 4.51 17.94 5.34
CA ARG A 12 5.42 18.72 4.50
C ARG A 12 6.77 18.04 4.26
N ASP A 13 7.09 17.00 5.03
CA ASP A 13 8.19 16.06 4.73
C ASP A 13 7.67 15.08 3.68
N ARG A 14 8.33 15.05 2.52
CA ARG A 14 7.78 14.49 1.27
C ARG A 14 8.90 14.14 0.30
N LEU A 15 8.64 13.18 -0.57
CA LEU A 15 9.55 12.79 -1.63
C LEU A 15 9.48 13.79 -2.79
N GLU A 16 8.27 14.19 -3.16
CA GLU A 16 8.03 15.17 -4.22
C GLU A 16 6.85 16.11 -3.93
N GLY A 17 6.50 16.96 -4.89
CA GLY A 17 5.31 17.81 -4.82
C GLY A 17 5.26 18.76 -3.62
N LEU A 18 4.07 18.89 -3.03
CA LEU A 18 3.76 19.83 -1.94
C LEU A 18 3.62 19.16 -0.58
N GLU A 19 3.05 17.95 -0.53
CA GLU A 19 2.77 17.21 0.70
C GLU A 19 2.81 15.69 0.44
N SER A 20 3.17 14.92 1.47
CA SER A 20 2.97 13.46 1.52
C SER A 20 1.79 13.11 2.41
N LEU A 21 1.33 11.86 2.37
CA LEU A 21 0.40 11.31 3.36
C LEU A 21 1.19 10.86 4.59
N LYS A 22 0.75 11.26 5.79
CA LYS A 22 1.23 10.73 7.07
C LYS A 22 0.17 9.86 7.71
N PHE A 23 0.49 8.59 7.88
CA PHE A 23 -0.30 7.66 8.68
C PHE A 23 0.24 7.63 10.11
N THR A 24 -0.62 7.88 11.10
CA THR A 24 -0.31 7.78 12.53
C THR A 24 -1.12 6.66 13.15
N THR A 25 -0.45 5.80 13.90
CA THR A 25 -1.04 4.56 14.40
C THR A 25 -1.74 4.74 15.74
N ALA A 26 -2.82 3.98 15.94
CA ALA A 26 -3.26 3.57 17.28
C ALA A 26 -2.66 2.19 17.59
N GLU A 27 -2.64 1.79 18.85
CA GLU A 27 -2.28 0.42 19.21
C GLU A 27 -3.34 -0.56 18.70
N GLN A 28 -2.98 -1.41 17.74
CA GLN A 28 -3.88 -2.37 17.10
C GLN A 28 -3.12 -3.65 16.72
N PRO A 29 -3.73 -4.85 16.86
CA PRO A 29 -3.07 -6.12 16.58
C PRO A 29 -2.73 -6.33 15.09
N PHE A 30 -3.45 -5.66 14.19
CA PHE A 30 -3.20 -5.62 12.76
C PHE A 30 -3.58 -4.23 12.22
N TRP A 31 -3.09 -3.89 11.03
CA TRP A 31 -3.46 -2.67 10.33
C TRP A 31 -3.48 -2.87 8.82
N GLY A 32 -4.26 -2.03 8.16
CA GLY A 32 -4.31 -1.96 6.71
C GLY A 32 -4.80 -0.59 6.28
N SER A 33 -4.23 -0.08 5.20
CA SER A 33 -4.73 1.10 4.49
C SER A 33 -4.49 0.92 3.00
N GLY A 34 -5.29 1.56 2.16
CA GLY A 34 -5.14 1.39 0.73
C GLY A 34 -6.29 1.95 -0.08
N ILE A 35 -6.23 1.65 -1.36
CA ILE A 35 -7.24 2.00 -2.35
C ILE A 35 -8.09 0.78 -2.61
N LEU A 36 -9.39 0.92 -2.34
CA LEU A 36 -10.41 -0.05 -2.70
C LEU A 36 -11.36 0.60 -3.70
N TRP A 37 -11.44 0.05 -4.91
CA TRP A 37 -12.41 0.50 -5.89
C TRP A 37 -13.76 -0.14 -5.66
N GLU A 38 -14.85 0.45 -6.16
CA GLU A 38 -16.20 -0.15 -6.10
C GLU A 38 -16.48 -1.14 -7.22
N GLU A 39 -15.78 -0.99 -8.35
CA GLU A 39 -15.74 -1.94 -9.47
C GLU A 39 -14.28 -2.28 -9.79
N ALA A 40 -14.04 -3.46 -10.36
CA ALA A 40 -12.70 -3.83 -10.80
C ALA A 40 -12.29 -2.98 -12.01
N ILE A 41 -11.03 -2.57 -12.06
CA ILE A 41 -10.45 -1.80 -13.17
C ILE A 41 -9.37 -2.66 -13.82
N ASP A 42 -9.31 -2.62 -15.16
CA ASP A 42 -8.27 -3.29 -15.92
C ASP A 42 -6.94 -2.50 -15.82
N LEU A 43 -5.94 -3.12 -15.20
CA LEU A 43 -4.57 -2.62 -15.10
C LEU A 43 -3.59 -3.39 -15.99
N SER A 44 -4.06 -4.19 -16.95
CA SER A 44 -3.21 -5.09 -17.76
C SER A 44 -2.19 -4.36 -18.64
N GLU A 45 -2.40 -3.08 -18.95
CA GLU A 45 -1.44 -2.27 -19.71
C GLU A 45 -0.33 -1.65 -18.86
N TRP A 46 -0.44 -1.70 -17.54
CA TRP A 46 0.56 -1.15 -16.62
C TRP A 46 1.57 -2.23 -16.25
N THR A 47 2.82 -1.82 -16.11
CA THR A 47 3.96 -2.74 -15.93
C THR A 47 4.62 -2.57 -14.56
N THR A 48 4.62 -1.35 -14.03
CA THR A 48 5.39 -1.01 -12.83
C THR A 48 4.58 -0.10 -11.91
N MET A 49 4.61 -0.40 -10.62
CA MET A 49 4.12 0.45 -9.54
C MET A 49 5.31 1.16 -8.89
N TYR A 50 5.14 2.45 -8.62
CA TYR A 50 6.08 3.26 -7.86
C TYR A 50 5.41 3.73 -6.58
N GLU A 51 6.17 3.76 -5.49
CA GLU A 51 5.71 4.21 -4.18
C GLU A 51 6.90 4.63 -3.33
N GLY A 52 6.74 5.67 -2.51
CA GLY A 52 7.72 6.16 -1.56
C GLY A 52 7.30 5.87 -0.13
N PHE A 53 8.18 5.30 0.67
CA PHE A 53 7.97 5.17 2.11
C PHE A 53 9.07 5.83 2.93
N LYS A 54 8.70 6.40 4.07
CA LYS A 54 9.63 6.85 5.11
C LYS A 54 9.08 6.59 6.50
N SER A 55 9.88 5.92 7.31
CA SER A 55 9.65 5.77 8.76
C SER A 55 10.98 5.49 9.46
N SER A 56 11.00 5.72 10.77
CA SER A 56 12.04 5.20 11.69
C SER A 56 11.42 4.43 12.87
N ASP A 57 10.11 4.22 12.83
CA ASP A 57 9.35 3.66 13.94
C ASP A 57 9.23 2.14 13.80
N ALA A 58 9.51 1.39 14.86
CA ALA A 58 9.63 -0.09 14.81
C ALA A 58 8.37 -0.83 14.26
N SER A 59 7.20 -0.19 14.32
CA SER A 59 5.96 -0.76 13.73
C SER A 59 6.06 -0.96 12.21
N PHE A 60 6.94 -0.20 11.55
CA PHE A 60 7.10 -0.19 10.10
C PHE A 60 8.41 -0.85 9.65
N GLU A 61 9.07 -1.66 10.49
CA GLU A 61 10.21 -2.48 10.07
C GLU A 61 9.87 -3.45 8.94
N ARG A 62 8.58 -3.78 8.80
CA ARG A 62 8.01 -4.57 7.72
C ARG A 62 6.69 -3.95 7.29
N ILE A 63 6.55 -3.70 5.99
CA ILE A 63 5.32 -3.27 5.36
C ILE A 63 4.97 -4.33 4.31
N ASP A 64 3.78 -4.88 4.42
CA ASP A 64 3.20 -5.79 3.46
C ASP A 64 2.45 -4.98 2.40
N LEU A 65 2.88 -5.07 1.15
CA LEU A 65 2.17 -4.49 0.00
C LEU A 65 1.32 -5.56 -0.65
N THR A 66 0.01 -5.34 -0.70
CA THR A 66 -0.98 -6.27 -1.21
C THR A 66 -1.76 -5.65 -2.36
N VAL A 67 -1.88 -6.39 -3.45
CA VAL A 67 -2.85 -6.11 -4.52
C VAL A 67 -3.98 -7.12 -4.44
N GLN A 68 -5.16 -6.75 -4.93
CA GLN A 68 -6.31 -7.64 -4.97
C GLN A 68 -6.91 -7.70 -6.37
N SER A 69 -7.43 -8.87 -6.74
CA SER A 69 -8.30 -9.04 -7.91
C SER A 69 -9.60 -9.73 -7.53
N ALA A 70 -10.69 -9.34 -8.21
CA ALA A 70 -12.01 -9.93 -8.05
C ALA A 70 -12.76 -9.85 -9.38
N THR A 71 -13.05 -11.00 -9.99
CA THR A 71 -13.83 -11.03 -11.22
C THR A 71 -15.26 -10.56 -10.94
N THR A 72 -15.67 -9.46 -11.56
CA THR A 72 -17.05 -8.97 -11.49
C THR A 72 -17.87 -9.53 -12.66
N LEU A 73 -19.08 -10.01 -12.38
CA LEU A 73 -20.02 -10.46 -13.39
C LEU A 73 -21.30 -9.61 -13.33
N PRO A 74 -21.92 -9.27 -14.46
CA PRO A 74 -23.16 -8.50 -14.46
C PRO A 74 -24.24 -9.15 -13.60
N ASN A 75 -24.83 -8.37 -12.69
CA ASN A 75 -25.90 -8.79 -11.77
C ASN A 75 -25.50 -9.90 -10.76
N VAL A 76 -24.21 -10.15 -10.57
CA VAL A 76 -23.70 -11.02 -9.50
C VAL A 76 -23.01 -10.11 -8.46
N PRO A 77 -23.32 -10.25 -7.15
CA PRO A 77 -22.56 -9.55 -6.13
C PRO A 77 -21.06 -9.84 -6.30
N PRO A 78 -20.18 -8.83 -6.19
CA PRO A 78 -18.74 -9.05 -6.32
C PRO A 78 -18.28 -10.15 -5.35
N PRO A 79 -17.47 -11.12 -5.79
CA PRO A 79 -16.89 -12.10 -4.89
C PRO A 79 -15.93 -11.42 -3.91
N GLU A 80 -15.57 -12.12 -2.84
CA GLU A 80 -14.43 -11.69 -2.02
C GLU A 80 -13.17 -11.60 -2.89
N ALA A 81 -12.41 -10.53 -2.73
CA ALA A 81 -11.21 -10.29 -3.52
C ALA A 81 -10.05 -11.15 -3.01
N ASN A 82 -9.29 -11.74 -3.92
CA ASN A 82 -8.09 -12.49 -3.58
C ASN A 82 -6.91 -11.52 -3.44
N GLY A 83 -6.19 -11.59 -2.32
CA GLY A 83 -5.02 -10.75 -2.05
C GLY A 83 -3.71 -11.46 -2.37
N PHE A 84 -2.80 -10.70 -2.99
CA PHE A 84 -1.44 -11.14 -3.33
C PHE A 84 -0.45 -10.18 -2.70
N THR A 85 0.36 -10.68 -1.77
CA THR A 85 1.21 -9.85 -0.90
C THR A 85 2.70 -10.01 -1.23
N LEU A 86 3.40 -8.89 -1.20
CA LEU A 86 4.85 -8.76 -1.29
C LEU A 86 5.40 -8.01 -0.07
N ASP A 87 6.65 -8.28 0.27
CA ASP A 87 7.39 -7.53 1.30
C ASP A 87 8.20 -6.42 0.61
N VAL A 88 7.90 -5.17 0.94
CA VAL A 88 8.50 -3.99 0.27
C VAL A 88 10.01 -3.89 0.43
N ARG A 89 10.59 -4.58 1.42
CA ARG A 89 12.05 -4.65 1.62
C ARG A 89 12.76 -5.33 0.46
N SER A 90 12.06 -6.19 -0.28
CA SER A 90 12.59 -6.82 -1.50
C SER A 90 12.83 -5.80 -2.62
N TYR A 91 12.27 -4.60 -2.49
CA TYR A 91 12.32 -3.50 -3.48
C TYR A 91 13.11 -2.29 -2.98
N GLY A 92 13.87 -2.44 -1.88
CA GLY A 92 14.80 -1.41 -1.39
C GLY A 92 14.35 -0.64 -0.16
N TYR A 93 13.16 -0.90 0.39
CA TYR A 93 12.73 -0.23 1.62
C TYR A 93 13.60 -0.62 2.83
N SER A 94 14.01 0.39 3.61
CA SER A 94 14.61 0.23 4.93
C SER A 94 13.93 1.17 5.95
N ASN A 95 13.76 0.71 7.19
CA ASN A 95 13.19 1.52 8.27
C ASN A 95 14.29 2.30 9.00
N ASP A 96 14.88 3.28 8.31
CA ASP A 96 16.07 4.03 8.75
C ASP A 96 15.85 5.54 8.91
N GLY A 97 14.60 6.01 8.74
CA GLY A 97 14.24 7.41 8.80
C GLY A 97 14.42 8.18 7.49
N GLU A 98 14.90 7.53 6.43
CA GLU A 98 15.05 8.14 5.11
C GLU A 98 13.90 7.75 4.17
N TRP A 99 13.75 8.52 3.08
CA TRP A 99 12.82 8.19 2.01
C TRP A 99 13.41 7.08 1.13
N HIS A 100 12.63 6.02 0.92
CA HIS A 100 12.94 4.95 -0.03
C HIS A 100 11.87 4.93 -1.11
N PHE A 101 12.30 5.21 -2.34
CA PHE A 101 11.44 5.19 -3.51
C PHE A 101 11.56 3.84 -4.21
N LEU A 102 10.46 3.10 -4.24
CA LEU A 102 10.42 1.72 -4.68
C LEU A 102 9.92 1.63 -6.12
N GLU A 103 10.56 0.77 -6.89
CA GLU A 103 10.13 0.35 -8.21
C GLU A 103 9.69 -1.11 -8.12
N ILE A 104 8.40 -1.37 -8.32
CA ILE A 104 7.79 -2.68 -8.07
C ILE A 104 7.19 -3.19 -9.38
N PRO A 105 7.82 -4.17 -10.05
CA PRO A 105 7.26 -4.79 -11.24
C PRO A 105 5.94 -5.48 -10.91
N LEU A 106 4.87 -5.17 -11.64
CA LEU A 106 3.58 -5.82 -11.46
C LEU A 106 3.62 -7.31 -11.79
N GLN A 107 4.59 -7.73 -12.60
CA GLN A 107 4.84 -9.13 -12.91
C GLN A 107 5.05 -9.99 -11.65
N ASP A 108 5.64 -9.43 -10.58
CA ASP A 108 5.88 -10.18 -9.34
C ASP A 108 4.58 -10.56 -8.61
N PHE A 109 3.51 -9.78 -8.81
CA PHE A 109 2.16 -10.15 -8.35
C PHE A 109 1.47 -11.11 -9.32
N ILE A 110 1.64 -10.91 -10.63
CA ILE A 110 1.06 -11.77 -11.68
C ILE A 110 1.60 -13.21 -11.55
N ASP A 111 2.90 -13.36 -11.28
CA ASP A 111 3.54 -14.66 -11.05
C ASP A 111 2.99 -15.39 -9.80
N ARG A 112 2.33 -14.66 -8.90
CA ARG A 112 1.63 -15.18 -7.72
C ARG A 112 0.14 -15.45 -7.97
N GLY A 113 -0.35 -15.15 -9.16
CA GLY A 113 -1.74 -15.38 -9.57
C GLY A 113 -2.63 -14.13 -9.53
N TRP A 114 -2.08 -12.93 -9.34
CA TRP A 114 -2.87 -11.71 -9.46
C TRP A 114 -3.33 -11.52 -10.91
N ASP A 115 -4.61 -11.16 -11.06
CA ASP A 115 -5.22 -10.89 -12.36
C ASP A 115 -5.40 -9.38 -12.53
N PRO A 116 -4.53 -8.71 -13.31
CA PRO A 116 -4.60 -7.27 -13.50
C PRO A 116 -5.83 -6.85 -14.31
N ALA A 117 -6.44 -7.74 -15.09
CA ALA A 117 -7.66 -7.43 -15.83
C ALA A 117 -8.88 -7.23 -14.91
N ASN A 118 -8.78 -7.68 -13.66
CA ASN A 118 -9.83 -7.60 -12.66
C ASN A 118 -9.30 -6.98 -11.34
N ALA A 119 -8.44 -5.96 -11.42
CA ALA A 119 -7.85 -5.34 -10.24
C ALA A 119 -8.92 -4.65 -9.38
N ARG A 120 -9.03 -5.08 -8.12
CA ARG A 120 -10.01 -4.57 -7.13
C ARG A 120 -9.41 -3.53 -6.21
N SER A 121 -8.19 -3.80 -5.75
CA SER A 121 -7.42 -2.95 -4.86
C SER A 121 -5.99 -2.96 -5.39
N PRO A 122 -5.55 -1.91 -6.10
CA PRO A 122 -4.22 -1.89 -6.71
C PRO A 122 -3.11 -1.63 -5.70
N PHE A 123 -3.47 -1.22 -4.49
CA PHE A 123 -2.53 -0.82 -3.46
C PHE A 123 -3.20 -0.96 -2.08
N ILE A 124 -2.69 -1.88 -1.28
CA ILE A 124 -3.00 -2.00 0.14
C ILE A 124 -1.67 -2.18 0.86
N ILE A 125 -1.41 -1.35 1.85
CA ILE A 125 -0.32 -1.55 2.79
C ILE A 125 -0.87 -2.06 4.11
N GLY A 126 -0.10 -2.91 4.77
CA GLY A 126 -0.43 -3.42 6.09
C GLY A 126 0.78 -4.04 6.76
N GLY A 127 0.54 -4.72 7.86
CA GLY A 127 1.63 -5.37 8.58
C GLY A 127 1.23 -5.85 9.98
N PRO A 128 2.23 -6.23 10.77
CA PRO A 128 2.03 -6.74 12.12
C PRO A 128 1.54 -5.64 13.08
N THR A 129 1.38 -5.99 14.35
CA THR A 129 0.88 -5.11 15.41
C THR A 129 1.58 -3.75 15.44
N LEU A 130 0.76 -2.70 15.51
CA LEU A 130 1.23 -1.32 15.62
C LEU A 130 1.31 -0.91 17.09
N GLN A 131 2.40 -0.23 17.46
CA GLN A 131 2.45 0.60 18.68
C GLN A 131 1.77 1.95 18.40
N SER A 132 1.12 2.53 19.41
CA SER A 132 0.43 3.83 19.28
C SER A 132 1.42 4.98 19.06
N GLY A 133 1.08 5.91 18.16
CA GLY A 133 1.85 7.12 17.88
C GLY A 133 3.01 6.94 16.90
N HIS A 134 3.25 5.72 16.41
CA HIS A 134 4.19 5.47 15.32
C HIS A 134 3.67 6.07 14.02
N THR A 135 4.58 6.41 13.12
CA THR A 135 4.30 7.16 11.91
C THR A 135 4.94 6.55 10.67
N LEU A 136 4.17 6.53 9.58
CA LEU A 136 4.63 6.18 8.24
C LEU A 136 4.26 7.33 7.29
N LEU A 137 5.24 7.80 6.53
CA LEU A 137 5.00 8.69 5.41
C LEU A 137 4.93 7.88 4.11
N ILE A 138 3.97 8.23 3.27
CA ILE A 138 3.61 7.56 2.02
C ILE A 138 3.52 8.66 0.95
N ASP A 139 4.15 8.48 -0.20
CA ASP A 139 4.18 9.50 -1.26
C ASP A 139 4.44 8.88 -2.63
N ASN A 140 4.00 9.59 -3.67
CA ASN A 140 4.35 9.25 -5.05
C ASN A 140 3.87 7.88 -5.53
N LEU A 141 2.65 7.49 -5.14
CA LEU A 141 1.96 6.30 -5.69
C LEU A 141 1.55 6.55 -7.14
N TYR A 142 2.18 5.87 -8.09
CA TYR A 142 1.74 5.89 -9.48
C TYR A 142 2.13 4.60 -10.21
N PHE A 143 1.54 4.43 -11.39
CA PHE A 143 1.81 3.29 -12.25
C PHE A 143 2.27 3.78 -13.62
N THR A 144 3.24 3.08 -14.23
CA THR A 144 3.70 3.37 -15.59
C THR A 144 3.35 2.25 -16.54
N LYS A 145 3.38 2.58 -17.83
CA LYS A 145 3.42 1.66 -18.96
C LYS A 145 4.80 1.76 -19.59
N ASP A 146 5.28 0.70 -20.20
CA ASP A 146 6.50 0.71 -21.01
C ASP A 146 6.21 1.15 -22.46
#